data_AF-A0A932L4R3-F1
#
_entry.id   AF-A0A932L4R3-F1
#
_cell.length_a   1.000
_cell.length_b   1.000
_cell.length_c   1.000
_cell.angle_alpha   90.00
_cell.angle_beta   90.00
_cell.angle_gamma   90.00
#
_symmetry.space_group_name_H-M   'P 1'
#
loop_
_entity.id
_entity.type
_entity.pdbx_description
1 polymer ?
#
loop_
_entity_poly.entity_id
_entity_poly.type
_entity_poly.pdbx_seq_one_letter_code
_entity_poly.pdbx_strand_id
1 'polypeptide(L)'
;MVAATLLLPRLSAAQGDSPAQADAQRSITDRSIAWPALGQWRRVLLLEDYNTRVVVLGTTLLGCAAGLVGSFTLLRKRALMGDALSHATLPGIGLAFIIASMMGFNGKSLPLLLFGAAASGLIGVASILFIRNLTRLKEDAALGIVLSVFFGAGVAVLGVVQQMQTGHAAGLEAFIYGKTASMGAQDAVLIGSAGLACAIASILLFKELKLLCFDEGFASSRGYPVVFLDITLMALVVIVTIIGLQAVGLILMIALLVIPAAAARFWTEKMYRMSLVSAALGAVSGMIGAVMSGVFAKLPSGAMIVLVSALFFLVSMILGPARGVLIRWLRRYRLNRRIDRQHLLRGVYEHLEARGFGRAEPPQISPPVPLGELLVMRSWSAPRLRREIRRATRESLVRQPDVNHVCLTTAGFKEAARLTFQHRLWELYLITHADIAPSVVDRDADAIEHVLEPEMISELESLLHRRQSIQGVPRSPHEIQVAAAGVPSPARED
;
A
#
# COMPACT_ATOMS: atom_id res chain seq x y z
N MET A 1 18.35 -76.79 -19.27
CA MET A 1 18.69 -76.53 -17.85
C MET A 1 20.18 -76.75 -17.68
N VAL A 2 20.89 -75.63 -17.46
CA VAL A 2 22.26 -75.44 -16.95
C VAL A 2 23.28 -76.57 -17.21
N ALA A 3 24.15 -76.34 -18.19
CA ALA A 3 25.42 -77.04 -18.34
C ALA A 3 26.55 -76.01 -18.46
N ALA A 4 27.54 -76.15 -17.57
CA ALA A 4 28.99 -75.94 -17.73
C ALA A 4 29.48 -74.60 -18.31
N THR A 5 30.51 -73.94 -17.78
CA THR A 5 31.86 -74.50 -17.59
C THR A 5 32.73 -73.51 -16.79
N LEU A 6 33.62 -74.08 -15.98
CA LEU A 6 34.75 -73.49 -15.26
C LEU A 6 35.58 -72.46 -16.04
N LEU A 7 36.15 -71.47 -15.33
CA LEU A 7 37.61 -71.19 -15.22
C LEU A 7 37.86 -69.76 -14.66
N LEU A 8 38.40 -69.67 -13.44
CA LEU A 8 39.16 -68.51 -12.90
C LEU A 8 40.53 -68.42 -13.64
N PRO A 9 41.38 -67.35 -13.56
CA PRO A 9 41.45 -66.28 -12.54
C PRO A 9 41.87 -64.84 -13.02
N ARG A 10 41.85 -63.90 -12.06
CA ARG A 10 42.64 -62.64 -11.87
C ARG A 10 43.47 -62.04 -13.03
N LEU A 11 43.26 -60.73 -13.26
CA LEU A 11 44.18 -59.59 -13.56
C LEU A 11 43.25 -58.49 -14.13
N SER A 12 43.00 -57.29 -13.59
CA SER A 12 43.93 -56.27 -13.10
C SER A 12 43.10 -55.13 -12.44
N ALA A 13 43.54 -54.73 -11.24
CA ALA A 13 43.60 -53.37 -10.69
C ALA A 13 42.51 -52.30 -11.01
N ALA A 14 41.76 -51.95 -9.95
CA ALA A 14 41.65 -50.60 -9.39
C ALA A 14 41.68 -49.38 -10.34
N GLN A 15 40.50 -48.89 -10.73
CA GLN A 15 40.15 -47.47 -10.84
C GLN A 15 38.67 -47.40 -10.39
N GLY A 16 38.29 -46.78 -9.28
CA GLY A 16 38.50 -45.36 -9.01
C GLY A 16 37.35 -44.52 -9.58
N ASP A 17 36.10 -44.98 -9.51
CA ASP A 17 34.93 -44.16 -9.88
C ASP A 17 34.82 -42.99 -8.90
N SER A 18 35.35 -41.85 -9.34
CA SER A 18 35.35 -40.59 -8.61
C SER A 18 33.92 -40.03 -8.54
N PRO A 19 33.53 -39.36 -7.43
CA PRO A 19 32.21 -38.75 -7.26
C PRO A 19 31.86 -37.66 -8.29
N ALA A 20 32.81 -37.29 -9.17
CA ALA A 20 32.62 -36.33 -10.25
C ALA A 20 31.82 -36.87 -11.45
N GLN A 21 31.72 -38.18 -11.67
CA GLN A 21 30.98 -38.73 -12.81
C GLN A 21 29.46 -38.86 -12.55
N ALA A 22 29.03 -38.82 -11.29
CA ALA A 22 27.60 -38.88 -10.93
C ALA A 22 26.84 -37.57 -11.18
N ASP A 23 27.52 -36.43 -11.31
CA ASP A 23 26.89 -35.11 -11.54
C ASP A 23 26.68 -34.79 -13.04
N ALA A 24 27.29 -35.55 -13.96
CA ALA A 24 27.24 -35.27 -15.40
C ALA A 24 25.95 -35.74 -16.11
N GLN A 25 25.08 -36.50 -15.43
CA GLN A 25 23.85 -37.08 -15.98
C GLN A 25 22.55 -36.46 -15.43
N ARG A 26 22.60 -35.27 -14.82
CA ARG A 26 21.39 -34.60 -14.32
C ARG A 26 20.68 -33.84 -15.45
N SER A 27 19.52 -34.36 -15.85
CA SER A 27 18.63 -33.78 -16.85
C SER A 27 18.28 -32.31 -16.54
N ILE A 28 18.27 -31.46 -17.57
CA ILE A 28 17.84 -30.05 -17.50
C ILE A 28 16.37 -29.92 -17.04
N THR A 29 15.57 -30.98 -17.17
CA THR A 29 14.18 -31.04 -16.69
C THR A 29 14.03 -31.47 -15.22
N ASP A 30 15.12 -31.80 -14.53
CA ASP A 30 15.05 -32.15 -13.11
C ASP A 30 14.78 -30.90 -12.25
N ARG A 31 13.50 -30.68 -11.95
CA ARG A 31 12.99 -29.64 -11.04
C ARG A 31 12.72 -30.17 -9.64
N SER A 32 13.31 -31.30 -9.25
CA SER A 32 13.19 -31.77 -7.87
C SER A 32 13.77 -30.73 -6.91
N ILE A 33 12.91 -30.11 -6.12
CA ILE A 33 13.32 -29.22 -5.04
C ILE A 33 13.68 -30.13 -3.87
N ALA A 34 14.97 -30.40 -3.71
CA ALA A 34 15.47 -31.04 -2.51
C ALA A 34 15.27 -30.08 -1.34
N TRP A 35 14.56 -30.52 -0.29
CA TRP A 35 14.40 -29.71 0.91
C TRP A 35 15.77 -29.51 1.58
N PRO A 36 16.15 -28.26 1.89
CA PRO A 36 17.49 -27.96 2.36
C PRO A 36 17.73 -28.54 3.75
N ALA A 37 18.88 -29.18 3.94
CA ALA A 37 19.28 -29.71 5.24
C ALA A 37 19.56 -28.57 6.24
N LEU A 38 19.38 -28.81 7.54
CA LEU A 38 19.67 -27.82 8.60
C LEU A 38 21.09 -27.23 8.51
N GLY A 39 22.06 -27.99 7.99
CA GLY A 39 23.42 -27.51 7.73
C GLY A 39 23.52 -26.47 6.60
N GLN A 40 22.69 -26.56 5.55
CA GLN A 40 22.63 -25.56 4.48
C GLN A 40 22.00 -24.26 4.98
N TRP A 41 20.94 -24.34 5.78
CA TRP A 41 20.37 -23.17 6.46
C TRP A 41 21.43 -22.44 7.28
N ARG A 42 22.17 -23.18 8.12
CA ARG A 42 23.25 -22.59 8.93
C ARG A 42 24.33 -21.94 8.06
N ARG A 43 24.79 -22.60 6.99
CA ARG A 43 25.84 -22.07 6.09
C ARG A 43 25.42 -20.75 5.42
N VAL A 44 24.19 -20.67 4.93
CA VAL A 44 23.67 -19.48 4.24
C VAL A 44 23.34 -18.36 5.24
N LEU A 45 22.75 -18.68 6.40
CA LEU A 45 22.48 -17.71 7.47
C LEU A 45 23.76 -17.16 8.09
N LEU A 46 24.79 -17.98 8.24
CA LEU A 46 26.13 -17.56 8.70
C LEU A 46 26.95 -16.90 7.59
N LEU A 47 26.41 -16.80 6.37
CA LEU A 47 27.06 -16.15 5.24
C LEU A 47 28.46 -16.73 4.97
N GLU A 48 28.67 -18.04 5.13
CA GLU A 48 29.99 -18.65 4.95
C GLU A 48 30.45 -18.59 3.49
N ASP A 49 29.52 -18.68 2.54
CA ASP A 49 29.81 -18.65 1.11
C ASP A 49 30.03 -17.21 0.62
N TYR A 50 31.14 -16.99 -0.08
CA TYR A 50 31.53 -15.68 -0.61
C TYR A 50 30.49 -15.09 -1.56
N ASN A 51 29.97 -15.89 -2.49
CA ASN A 51 28.97 -15.42 -3.47
C ASN A 51 27.68 -14.98 -2.75
N THR A 52 27.21 -15.77 -1.79
CA THR A 52 26.04 -15.45 -0.97
C THR A 52 26.21 -14.12 -0.22
N ARG A 53 27.39 -13.87 0.38
CA ARG A 53 27.70 -12.58 1.04
C ARG A 53 27.57 -11.41 0.09
N VAL A 54 28.18 -11.51 -1.08
CA VAL A 54 28.21 -10.46 -2.10
C VAL A 54 26.78 -10.16 -2.58
N VAL A 55 26.01 -11.21 -2.87
CA VAL A 55 24.61 -11.11 -3.30
C VAL A 55 23.72 -10.49 -2.24
N VAL A 56 23.79 -10.96 -1.00
CA VAL A 56 22.98 -10.42 0.11
C VAL A 56 23.32 -8.95 0.36
N LEU A 57 24.59 -8.58 0.41
CA LEU A 57 24.98 -7.18 0.61
C LEU A 57 24.52 -6.28 -0.54
N GLY A 58 24.77 -6.68 -1.79
CA GLY A 58 24.39 -5.88 -2.96
C GLY A 58 22.87 -5.68 -3.07
N THR A 59 22.09 -6.75 -2.88
CA THR A 59 20.62 -6.68 -2.94
C THR A 59 20.00 -5.93 -1.76
N THR A 60 20.60 -6.01 -0.56
CA THR A 60 20.16 -5.24 0.61
C THR A 60 20.38 -3.74 0.40
N LEU A 61 21.56 -3.34 -0.09
CA LEU A 61 21.88 -1.94 -0.35
C LEU A 61 21.03 -1.38 -1.50
N LEU A 62 20.86 -2.17 -2.56
CA LEU A 62 19.99 -1.83 -3.68
C LEU A 62 18.53 -1.65 -3.24
N GLY A 63 18.00 -2.60 -2.46
CA GLY A 63 16.65 -2.53 -1.92
C GLY A 63 16.45 -1.32 -1.00
N CYS A 64 17.47 -0.94 -0.23
CA CYS A 64 17.47 0.27 0.58
C CYS A 64 17.34 1.54 -0.28
N ALA A 65 18.21 1.67 -1.28
CA ALA A 65 18.21 2.82 -2.19
C ALA A 65 16.93 2.91 -3.02
N ALA A 66 16.46 1.77 -3.57
CA ALA A 66 15.21 1.68 -4.32
C ALA A 66 13.99 2.00 -3.46
N GLY A 67 13.92 1.50 -2.23
CA GLY A 67 12.85 1.84 -1.30
C GLY A 67 12.84 3.34 -0.95
N LEU A 68 14.01 3.95 -0.75
CA LEU A 68 14.12 5.37 -0.46
C LEU A 68 13.66 6.24 -1.64
N VAL A 69 14.26 6.06 -2.82
CA VAL A 69 13.93 6.83 -4.03
C VAL A 69 12.48 6.56 -4.46
N GLY A 70 12.04 5.31 -4.38
CA GLY A 70 10.67 4.86 -4.64
C GLY A 70 9.62 5.54 -3.76
N SER A 71 9.97 5.95 -2.55
CA SER A 71 9.05 6.69 -1.68
C SER A 71 8.66 8.05 -2.25
N PHE A 72 9.59 8.74 -2.92
CA PHE A 72 9.33 10.04 -3.57
C PHE A 72 8.53 9.87 -4.85
N THR A 73 8.88 8.89 -5.70
CA THR A 73 8.15 8.63 -6.95
C THR A 73 6.70 8.24 -6.68
N LEU A 74 6.46 7.40 -5.67
CA LEU A 74 5.12 7.02 -5.26
C LEU A 74 4.30 8.22 -4.78
N LEU A 75 4.88 9.07 -3.92
CA LEU A 75 4.18 10.26 -3.42
C LEU A 75 3.87 11.27 -4.52
N ARG A 76 4.71 11.33 -5.55
CA ARG A 76 4.48 12.13 -6.75
C ARG A 76 3.47 11.49 -7.73
N LYS A 77 2.87 10.35 -7.39
CA LYS A 77 1.97 9.58 -8.27
C LYS A 77 2.64 9.09 -9.56
N ARG A 78 3.97 8.96 -9.56
CA ARG A 78 4.80 8.51 -10.69
C ARG A 78 5.38 7.12 -10.44
N ALA A 79 4.59 6.21 -9.86
CA ALA A 79 5.05 4.87 -9.53
C ALA A 79 5.47 4.06 -10.79
N LEU A 80 4.77 4.27 -11.92
CA LEU A 80 5.06 3.61 -13.20
C LEU A 80 6.20 4.26 -13.99
N MET A 81 6.78 5.34 -13.47
CA MET A 81 7.88 6.00 -14.16
C MET A 81 9.14 5.13 -14.16
N GLY A 82 9.37 4.35 -13.11
CA GLY A 82 10.43 3.34 -13.09
C GLY A 82 10.30 2.33 -14.23
N ASP A 83 9.07 1.95 -14.60
CA ASP A 83 8.79 1.01 -15.69
C ASP A 83 9.13 1.61 -17.06
N ALA A 84 8.56 2.77 -17.37
CA ALA A 84 8.86 3.51 -18.60
C ALA A 84 10.37 3.75 -18.77
N LEU A 85 11.06 4.14 -17.69
CA LEU A 85 12.49 4.40 -17.72
C LEU A 85 13.32 3.13 -17.90
N SER A 86 12.92 2.02 -17.29
CA SER A 86 13.64 0.75 -17.46
C SER A 86 13.58 0.30 -18.91
N HIS A 87 12.41 0.35 -19.54
CA HIS A 87 12.25 0.03 -20.96
C HIS A 87 12.94 1.06 -21.88
N ALA A 88 13.02 2.33 -21.47
CA ALA A 88 13.82 3.33 -22.17
C ALA A 88 15.32 3.01 -22.20
N THR A 89 15.84 2.18 -21.30
CA THR A 89 17.25 1.76 -21.33
C THR A 89 17.56 0.69 -22.38
N LEU A 90 16.59 -0.16 -22.74
CA LEU A 90 16.78 -1.30 -23.64
C LEU A 90 17.39 -0.94 -25.01
N PRO A 91 16.84 0.03 -25.78
CA PRO A 91 17.45 0.39 -27.07
C PRO A 91 18.88 0.92 -26.92
N GLY A 92 19.19 1.60 -25.81
CA GLY A 92 20.53 2.07 -25.49
C GLY A 92 21.55 0.94 -25.30
N ILE A 93 21.17 -0.13 -24.60
CA ILE A 93 22.04 -1.31 -24.41
C ILE A 93 22.33 -1.97 -25.76
N GLY A 94 21.30 -2.16 -26.59
CA GLY A 94 21.44 -2.76 -27.91
C GLY A 94 22.31 -1.91 -28.86
N LEU A 95 22.07 -0.59 -28.92
CA LEU A 95 22.85 0.32 -29.75
C LEU A 95 24.31 0.40 -29.29
N ALA A 96 24.55 0.47 -27.97
CA ALA A 96 25.90 0.45 -27.43
C ALA A 96 26.65 -0.83 -27.81
N PHE A 97 25.99 -1.99 -27.78
CA PHE A 97 26.57 -3.25 -28.23
C PHE A 97 26.95 -3.22 -29.72
N ILE A 98 26.04 -2.73 -30.59
CA ILE A 98 26.28 -2.64 -32.04
C ILE A 98 27.48 -1.72 -32.32
N ILE A 99 27.48 -0.51 -31.74
CA ILE A 99 28.56 0.47 -31.92
C ILE A 99 29.89 -0.10 -31.43
N ALA A 100 29.90 -0.74 -30.26
CA ALA A 100 31.11 -1.37 -29.72
C ALA A 100 31.64 -2.48 -30.63
N SER A 101 30.75 -3.32 -31.17
CA SER A 101 31.11 -4.39 -32.10
C SER A 101 31.63 -3.84 -33.43
N MET A 102 31.10 -2.72 -33.92
CA MET A 102 31.56 -2.05 -35.14
C MET A 102 32.94 -1.40 -34.97
N MET A 103 33.22 -0.85 -33.78
CA MET A 103 34.52 -0.23 -33.46
C MET A 103 35.62 -1.24 -33.14
N GLY A 104 35.35 -2.55 -33.24
CA GLY A 104 36.33 -3.61 -32.94
C GLY A 104 36.65 -3.82 -31.46
N PHE A 105 35.90 -3.18 -30.56
CA PHE A 105 36.00 -3.42 -29.12
C PHE A 105 35.26 -4.70 -28.72
N ASN A 106 35.60 -5.25 -27.55
CA ASN A 106 34.76 -6.24 -26.90
C ASN A 106 33.38 -5.62 -26.61
N GLY A 107 32.38 -5.96 -27.42
CA GLY A 107 30.99 -5.47 -27.31
C GLY A 107 30.33 -5.75 -25.96
N LYS A 108 30.95 -6.59 -25.13
CA LYS A 108 30.54 -6.94 -23.76
C LYS A 108 31.10 -6.00 -22.69
N SER A 109 31.77 -4.91 -23.04
CA SER A 109 32.29 -3.99 -22.02
C SER A 109 31.15 -3.40 -21.18
N LEU A 110 31.09 -3.84 -19.91
CA LEU A 110 30.03 -3.48 -18.97
C LEU A 110 29.83 -1.96 -18.83
N PRO A 111 30.89 -1.14 -18.74
CA PRO A 111 30.74 0.31 -18.64
C PRO A 111 30.08 0.93 -19.87
N LEU A 112 30.33 0.39 -21.07
CA LEU A 112 29.80 0.92 -22.32
C LEU A 112 28.32 0.59 -22.48
N LEU A 113 27.90 -0.62 -22.11
CA LEU A 113 26.49 -1.01 -22.09
C LEU A 113 25.70 -0.18 -21.07
N LEU A 114 26.27 0.06 -19.89
CA LEU A 114 25.67 0.93 -18.87
C LEU A 114 25.58 2.39 -19.33
N PHE A 115 26.59 2.88 -20.04
CA PHE A 115 26.56 4.22 -20.62
C PHE A 115 25.47 4.34 -21.69
N GLY A 116 25.32 3.34 -22.57
CA GLY A 116 24.23 3.28 -23.55
C GLY A 116 22.85 3.26 -22.88
N ALA A 117 22.69 2.43 -21.85
CA ALA A 117 21.49 2.37 -21.02
C ALA A 117 21.16 3.74 -20.41
N ALA A 118 22.15 4.42 -19.84
CA ALA A 118 22.01 5.74 -19.22
C ALA A 118 21.65 6.82 -20.24
N ALA A 119 22.33 6.86 -21.38
CA ALA A 119 22.05 7.81 -22.44
C ALA A 119 20.61 7.66 -22.95
N SER A 120 20.21 6.43 -23.27
CA SER A 120 18.84 6.16 -23.74
C SER A 120 17.77 6.41 -22.67
N GLY A 121 18.05 6.06 -21.41
CA GLY A 121 17.18 6.36 -20.28
C GLY A 121 16.99 7.86 -20.06
N LEU A 122 18.05 8.66 -20.18
CA LEU A 122 17.99 10.13 -20.11
C LEU A 122 17.22 10.74 -21.28
N ILE A 123 17.35 10.19 -22.50
CA ILE A 123 16.52 10.59 -23.65
C ILE A 123 15.05 10.23 -23.38
N GLY A 124 14.77 9.10 -22.74
CA GLY A 124 13.44 8.72 -22.27
C GLY A 124 12.86 9.73 -21.27
N VAL A 125 13.63 10.10 -20.23
CA VAL A 125 13.27 11.18 -19.29
C VAL A 125 12.96 12.48 -20.02
N ALA A 126 13.85 12.90 -20.92
CA ALA A 126 13.71 14.14 -21.67
C ALA A 126 12.45 14.10 -22.54
N SER A 127 12.14 12.96 -23.15
CA SER A 127 10.95 12.75 -23.97
C SER A 127 9.67 12.84 -23.14
N ILE A 128 9.63 12.23 -21.95
CA ILE A 128 8.50 12.34 -21.02
C ILE A 128 8.27 13.80 -20.63
N LEU A 129 9.34 14.50 -20.23
CA LEU A 129 9.28 15.91 -19.83
C LEU A 129 8.86 16.82 -21.00
N PHE A 130 9.39 16.57 -22.19
CA PHE A 130 9.05 17.32 -23.40
C PHE A 130 7.56 17.16 -23.74
N ILE A 131 7.04 15.94 -23.78
CA ILE A 131 5.63 15.67 -24.04
C ILE A 131 4.76 16.33 -22.96
N ARG A 132 5.10 16.16 -21.67
CA ARG A 132 4.33 16.74 -20.56
C ARG A 132 4.28 18.27 -20.62
N ASN A 133 5.40 18.92 -20.92
CA ASN A 133 5.51 20.38 -20.82
C ASN A 133 4.99 21.11 -22.07
N LEU A 134 5.06 20.49 -23.25
CA LEU A 134 4.63 21.12 -24.51
C LEU A 134 3.21 20.72 -24.92
N THR A 135 2.66 19.64 -24.36
CA THR A 135 1.32 19.16 -24.71
C THR A 135 0.37 19.22 -23.52
N ARG A 136 -0.94 19.10 -23.79
CA ARG A 136 -1.98 19.00 -22.75
C ARG A 136 -2.25 17.54 -22.34
N LEU A 137 -1.35 16.61 -22.68
CA LEU A 137 -1.52 15.20 -22.37
C LEU A 137 -1.31 14.94 -20.88
N LYS A 138 -2.09 13.99 -20.34
CA LYS A 138 -1.88 13.50 -18.98
C LYS A 138 -0.53 12.79 -18.87
N GLU A 139 0.10 12.90 -17.71
CA GLU A 139 1.40 12.29 -17.44
C GLU A 139 1.42 10.77 -17.70
N ASP A 140 0.37 10.05 -17.31
CA ASP A 140 0.24 8.61 -17.56
C ASP A 140 0.24 8.27 -19.07
N ALA A 141 -0.33 9.15 -19.91
CA ALA A 141 -0.33 8.96 -21.35
C ALA A 141 1.07 9.20 -21.94
N ALA A 142 1.78 10.22 -21.47
CA ALA A 142 3.17 10.47 -21.87
C ALA A 142 4.09 9.30 -21.50
N LEU A 143 3.93 8.75 -20.30
CA LEU A 143 4.63 7.54 -19.85
C LEU A 143 4.33 6.35 -20.76
N GLY A 144 3.06 6.10 -21.09
CA GLY A 144 2.64 4.99 -21.97
C GLY A 144 3.17 5.11 -23.40
N ILE A 145 3.22 6.31 -23.97
CA ILE A 145 3.79 6.57 -25.30
C ILE A 145 5.29 6.27 -25.30
N VAL A 146 6.03 6.84 -24.35
CA VAL A 146 7.49 6.65 -24.27
C VAL A 146 7.83 5.19 -23.99
N LEU A 147 7.12 4.54 -23.04
CA LEU A 147 7.26 3.11 -22.78
C LEU A 147 7.10 2.29 -24.07
N SER A 148 6.02 2.49 -24.82
CA SER A 148 5.69 1.69 -26.00
C SER A 148 6.72 1.89 -27.13
N VAL A 149 7.12 3.14 -27.40
CA VAL A 149 8.07 3.47 -28.47
C VAL A 149 9.46 2.93 -28.15
N PHE A 150 9.96 3.18 -26.94
CA PHE A 150 11.29 2.72 -26.55
C PHE A 150 11.36 1.21 -26.39
N PHE A 151 10.30 0.58 -25.89
CA PHE A 151 10.24 -0.88 -25.82
C PHE A 151 10.25 -1.49 -27.22
N GLY A 152 9.41 -1.00 -28.14
CA GLY A 152 9.40 -1.45 -29.53
C GLY A 152 10.74 -1.27 -30.23
N ALA A 153 11.37 -0.08 -30.07
CA ALA A 153 12.70 0.20 -30.58
C ALA A 153 13.76 -0.73 -29.96
N GLY A 154 13.70 -0.95 -28.65
CA GLY A 154 14.62 -1.82 -27.92
C GLY A 154 14.53 -3.27 -28.40
N VAL A 155 13.32 -3.80 -28.55
CA VAL A 155 13.09 -5.15 -29.09
C VAL A 155 13.58 -5.26 -30.54
N ALA A 156 13.34 -4.25 -31.38
CA ALA A 156 13.82 -4.24 -32.76
C ALA A 156 15.36 -4.25 -32.83
N VAL A 157 16.02 -3.37 -32.06
CA VAL A 157 17.49 -3.33 -31.99
C VAL A 157 18.04 -4.65 -31.44
N LEU A 158 17.41 -5.22 -30.40
CA LEU A 158 17.84 -6.49 -29.84
C LEU A 158 17.70 -7.65 -30.83
N GLY A 159 16.63 -7.66 -31.64
CA GLY A 159 16.45 -8.62 -32.73
C GLY A 159 17.56 -8.53 -33.78
N VAL A 160 18.02 -7.31 -34.12
CA VAL A 160 19.19 -7.11 -34.99
C VAL A 160 20.45 -7.65 -34.33
N VAL A 161 20.68 -7.34 -33.05
CA VAL A 161 21.84 -7.84 -32.29
C VAL A 161 21.87 -9.37 -32.32
N GLN A 162 20.76 -10.05 -32.07
CA GLN A 162 20.69 -11.51 -32.09
C GLN A 162 21.10 -12.12 -33.43
N GLN A 163 20.81 -11.46 -34.55
CA GLN A 163 21.21 -11.95 -35.88
C GLN A 163 22.71 -11.78 -36.17
N MET A 164 23.44 -10.97 -35.41
CA MET A 164 24.89 -10.81 -35.57
C MET A 164 25.63 -12.07 -35.09
N GLN A 165 26.73 -12.44 -35.76
CA GLN A 165 27.54 -13.61 -35.40
C GLN A 165 28.08 -13.54 -33.96
N THR A 166 28.32 -12.34 -33.44
CA THR A 166 28.75 -12.07 -32.06
C THR A 166 27.58 -11.91 -31.06
N GLY A 167 26.34 -11.84 -31.55
CA GLY A 167 25.16 -11.45 -30.78
C GLY A 167 24.54 -12.55 -29.93
N HIS A 168 24.34 -13.75 -30.50
CA HIS A 168 23.85 -14.91 -29.73
C HIS A 168 24.77 -15.28 -28.55
N ALA A 169 26.08 -15.04 -28.69
CA ALA A 169 27.08 -15.30 -27.65
C ALA A 169 27.19 -14.18 -26.59
N ALA A 170 26.53 -13.04 -26.78
CA ALA A 170 26.69 -11.87 -25.89
C ALA A 170 26.01 -12.04 -24.52
N GLY A 171 25.02 -12.93 -24.40
CA GLY A 171 24.30 -13.17 -23.15
C GLY A 171 23.54 -11.93 -22.63
N LEU A 172 22.99 -11.15 -23.56
CA LEU A 172 22.23 -9.92 -23.29
C LEU A 172 20.87 -10.20 -22.65
N GLU A 173 20.20 -11.30 -23.02
CA GLU A 173 18.94 -11.70 -22.39
C GLU A 173 19.12 -11.94 -20.89
N ALA A 174 20.13 -12.74 -20.53
CA ALA A 174 20.49 -12.96 -19.13
C ALA A 174 20.87 -11.66 -18.40
N PHE A 175 21.35 -10.64 -19.11
CA PHE A 175 21.65 -9.33 -18.51
C PHE A 175 20.37 -8.53 -18.23
N ILE A 176 19.41 -8.53 -19.16
CA ILE A 176 18.12 -7.84 -19.01
C ILE A 176 17.26 -8.48 -17.91
N TYR A 177 17.25 -9.81 -17.84
CA TYR A 177 16.54 -10.57 -16.80
C TYR A 177 17.26 -10.60 -15.45
N GLY A 178 18.46 -10.01 -15.36
CA GLY A 178 19.27 -9.96 -14.15
C GLY A 178 20.14 -11.19 -13.94
N LYS A 179 21.36 -10.97 -13.45
CA LYS A 179 22.36 -12.03 -13.21
C LYS A 179 22.72 -12.14 -11.73
N THR A 180 21.74 -12.06 -10.82
CA THR A 180 22.06 -11.97 -9.38
C THR A 180 22.91 -13.15 -8.89
N ALA A 181 22.65 -14.37 -9.38
CA ALA A 181 23.39 -15.56 -8.96
C ALA A 181 24.88 -15.55 -9.37
N SER A 182 25.25 -14.76 -10.38
CA SER A 182 26.63 -14.59 -10.84
C SER A 182 27.18 -13.19 -10.54
N MET A 183 26.61 -12.48 -9.57
CA MET A 183 27.03 -11.14 -9.20
C MET A 183 28.42 -11.17 -8.55
N GLY A 184 29.39 -10.48 -9.14
CA GLY A 184 30.73 -10.37 -8.60
C GLY A 184 30.84 -9.31 -7.50
N ALA A 185 31.97 -9.29 -6.78
CA ALA A 185 32.22 -8.24 -5.78
C ALA A 185 32.33 -6.83 -6.40
N GLN A 186 32.85 -6.72 -7.62
CA GLN A 186 32.92 -5.44 -8.34
C GLN A 186 31.51 -4.90 -8.61
N ASP A 187 30.58 -5.76 -9.02
CA ASP A 187 29.18 -5.39 -9.25
C ASP A 187 28.52 -4.95 -7.94
N ALA A 188 28.71 -5.70 -6.86
CA ALA A 188 28.16 -5.37 -5.55
C ALA A 188 28.69 -4.04 -5.00
N VAL A 189 29.98 -3.75 -5.20
CA VAL A 189 30.60 -2.47 -4.80
C VAL A 189 30.03 -1.33 -5.65
N LEU A 190 29.84 -1.53 -6.96
CA LEU A 190 29.25 -0.53 -7.85
C LEU A 190 27.79 -0.23 -7.47
N ILE A 191 26.99 -1.27 -7.23
CA ILE A 191 25.60 -1.14 -6.76
C ILE A 191 25.56 -0.45 -5.40
N GLY A 192 26.44 -0.85 -4.47
CA GLY A 192 26.51 -0.30 -3.14
C GLY A 192 26.92 1.18 -3.13
N SER A 193 27.96 1.55 -3.88
CA SER A 193 28.45 2.92 -3.93
C SER A 193 27.48 3.85 -4.66
N ALA A 194 26.89 3.42 -5.78
CA ALA A 194 25.90 4.19 -6.50
C ALA A 194 24.59 4.31 -5.71
N GLY A 195 24.12 3.22 -5.10
CA GLY A 195 22.95 3.23 -4.21
C GLY A 195 23.15 4.15 -3.00
N LEU A 196 24.34 4.13 -2.39
CA LEU A 196 24.69 5.05 -1.32
C LEU A 196 24.72 6.51 -1.79
N ALA A 197 25.29 6.79 -2.97
CA ALA A 197 25.30 8.13 -3.56
C ALA A 197 23.86 8.63 -3.80
N CYS A 198 22.98 7.79 -4.36
CA CYS A 198 21.56 8.11 -4.52
C CYS A 198 20.86 8.35 -3.18
N ALA A 199 21.17 7.56 -2.16
CA ALA A 199 20.60 7.73 -0.83
C ALA A 199 21.05 9.05 -0.19
N ILE A 200 22.35 9.38 -0.26
CA ILE A 200 22.91 10.64 0.24
C ILE A 200 22.29 11.82 -0.51
N ALA A 201 22.22 11.78 -1.84
CA ALA A 201 21.58 12.83 -2.64
C ALA A 201 20.11 13.03 -2.24
N SER A 202 19.37 11.95 -2.03
CA SER A 202 17.97 11.99 -1.59
C SER A 202 17.80 12.57 -0.17
N ILE A 203 18.76 12.31 0.73
CA ILE A 203 18.77 12.85 2.09
C ILE A 203 19.14 14.34 2.08
N LEU A 204 20.15 14.74 1.31
CA LEU A 204 20.57 16.14 1.19
C LEU A 204 19.46 17.01 0.58
N LEU A 205 18.79 16.48 -0.45
CA LEU A 205 17.68 17.14 -1.14
C LEU A 205 16.32 16.83 -0.51
N PHE A 206 16.27 16.26 0.69
CA PHE A 206 15.02 15.75 1.27
C PHE A 206 13.98 16.86 1.44
N LYS A 207 14.40 18.07 1.84
CA LYS A 207 13.50 19.21 2.05
C LYS A 207 12.92 19.71 0.73
N GLU A 208 13.73 19.77 -0.33
CA GLU A 208 13.35 20.20 -1.67
C GLU A 208 12.43 19.18 -2.34
N LEU A 209 12.82 17.89 -2.32
CA LEU A 209 12.03 16.80 -2.89
C LEU A 209 10.70 16.62 -2.16
N LYS A 210 10.67 16.81 -0.84
CA LYS A 210 9.42 16.83 -0.07
C LYS A 210 8.49 17.94 -0.55
N LEU A 211 9.01 19.16 -0.73
CA LEU A 211 8.20 20.28 -1.20
C LEU A 211 7.62 19.99 -2.58
N LEU A 212 8.46 19.49 -3.49
CA LEU A 212 8.08 19.08 -4.84
C LEU A 212 6.98 17.99 -4.86
N CYS A 213 7.02 17.03 -3.95
CA CYS A 213 6.04 15.94 -3.89
C CYS A 213 4.65 16.38 -3.39
N PHE A 214 4.57 17.40 -2.53
CA PHE A 214 3.31 17.82 -1.91
C PHE A 214 2.69 19.04 -2.57
N ASP A 215 3.49 20.04 -2.97
CA ASP A 215 2.99 21.27 -3.57
C ASP A 215 4.05 21.91 -4.50
N GLU A 216 3.94 21.59 -5.80
CA GLU A 216 4.79 22.15 -6.85
C GLU A 216 4.56 23.66 -7.04
N GLY A 217 3.33 24.15 -6.86
CA GLY A 217 2.97 25.55 -7.01
C GLY A 217 3.56 26.42 -5.90
N PHE A 218 3.46 25.94 -4.67
CA PHE A 218 4.09 26.58 -3.52
C PHE A 218 5.61 26.59 -3.64
N ALA A 219 6.24 25.49 -4.09
CA ALA A 219 7.67 25.46 -4.37
C ALA A 219 8.10 26.52 -5.38
N SER A 220 7.35 26.66 -6.49
CA SER A 220 7.59 27.66 -7.52
C SER A 220 7.45 29.09 -6.97
N SER A 221 6.39 29.37 -6.20
CA SER A 221 6.18 30.69 -5.58
C SER A 221 7.27 31.10 -4.58
N ARG A 222 7.94 30.11 -3.98
CA ARG A 222 9.07 30.28 -3.05
C ARG A 222 10.41 30.43 -3.77
N GLY A 223 10.44 30.40 -5.11
CA GLY A 223 11.66 30.55 -5.91
C GLY A 223 12.48 29.28 -6.07
N TYR A 224 11.95 28.09 -5.72
CA TYR A 224 12.67 26.84 -5.97
C TYR A 224 12.64 26.46 -7.45
N PRO A 225 13.76 25.95 -8.01
CA PRO A 225 13.82 25.54 -9.42
C PRO A 225 13.14 24.18 -9.60
N VAL A 226 11.80 24.19 -9.68
CA VAL A 226 10.94 23.00 -9.77
C VAL A 226 11.37 22.03 -10.87
N VAL A 227 11.65 22.52 -12.07
CA VAL A 227 12.04 21.70 -13.22
C VAL A 227 13.36 20.98 -12.95
N PHE A 228 14.33 21.67 -12.34
CA PHE A 228 15.63 21.07 -11.99
C PHE A 228 15.48 20.00 -10.91
N LEU A 229 14.64 20.24 -9.90
CA LEU A 229 14.36 19.25 -8.86
C LEU A 229 13.64 18.01 -9.43
N ASP A 230 12.72 18.20 -10.38
CA ASP A 230 12.06 17.10 -11.08
C ASP A 230 13.06 16.28 -11.91
N ILE A 231 13.92 16.94 -12.69
CA ILE A 231 14.99 16.28 -13.44
C ILE A 231 15.93 15.53 -12.51
N THR A 232 16.27 16.10 -11.34
CA THR A 232 17.12 15.45 -10.35
C THR A 232 16.47 14.20 -9.78
N LEU A 233 15.18 14.25 -9.45
CA LEU A 233 14.42 13.07 -9.00
C LEU A 233 14.35 12.01 -10.10
N MET A 234 14.07 12.41 -11.35
CA MET A 234 14.08 11.52 -12.51
C MET A 234 15.45 10.85 -12.69
N ALA A 235 16.53 11.61 -12.59
CA ALA A 235 17.90 11.11 -12.71
C ALA A 235 18.22 10.10 -11.61
N LEU A 236 17.81 10.35 -10.35
CA LEU A 236 17.98 9.38 -9.26
C LEU A 236 17.26 8.06 -9.56
N VAL A 237 16.04 8.13 -10.11
CA VAL A 237 15.28 6.93 -10.51
C VAL A 237 16.03 6.19 -11.62
N VAL A 238 16.47 6.88 -12.67
CA VAL A 238 17.24 6.28 -13.78
C VAL A 238 18.50 5.60 -13.26
N ILE A 239 19.27 6.26 -12.41
CA ILE A 239 20.51 5.71 -11.84
C ILE A 239 20.22 4.43 -11.04
N VAL A 240 19.25 4.48 -10.12
CA VAL A 240 18.86 3.31 -9.30
C VAL A 240 18.35 2.16 -10.17
N THR A 241 17.57 2.46 -11.19
CA THR A 241 17.07 1.46 -12.14
C THR A 241 18.22 0.80 -12.91
N ILE A 242 19.18 1.57 -13.41
CA ILE A 242 20.30 1.06 -14.21
C ILE A 242 21.23 0.17 -13.39
N ILE A 243 21.63 0.61 -12.20
CA ILE A 243 22.49 -0.21 -11.33
C ILE A 243 21.77 -1.49 -10.88
N GLY A 244 20.46 -1.39 -10.67
CA GLY A 244 19.66 -2.52 -10.22
C GLY A 244 19.31 -3.52 -11.33
N LEU A 245 19.29 -3.09 -12.59
CA LEU A 245 19.04 -3.95 -13.74
C LEU A 245 20.05 -5.11 -13.80
N GLN A 246 21.30 -4.87 -13.43
CA GLN A 246 22.31 -5.94 -13.38
C GLN A 246 22.02 -6.97 -12.28
N ALA A 247 21.63 -6.48 -11.10
CA ALA A 247 21.42 -7.31 -9.93
C ALA A 247 20.14 -8.12 -10.07
N VAL A 248 19.00 -7.46 -10.21
CA VAL A 248 17.67 -8.08 -10.06
C VAL A 248 16.99 -8.23 -11.41
N GLY A 249 17.39 -7.48 -12.43
CA GLY A 249 16.72 -7.46 -13.74
C GLY A 249 15.67 -6.38 -13.86
N LEU A 250 15.32 -6.07 -15.11
CA LEU A 250 14.46 -4.93 -15.47
C LEU A 250 13.11 -4.93 -14.76
N ILE A 251 12.36 -6.03 -14.85
CA ILE A 251 10.99 -6.14 -14.32
C ILE A 251 10.99 -6.08 -12.78
N LEU A 252 11.99 -6.71 -12.17
CA LEU A 252 12.05 -6.90 -10.73
C LEU A 252 12.52 -5.62 -10.01
N MET A 253 13.23 -4.74 -10.73
CA MET A 253 13.60 -3.42 -10.21
C MET A 253 12.41 -2.50 -9.98
N ILE A 254 11.40 -2.55 -10.85
CA ILE A 254 10.17 -1.76 -10.69
C ILE A 254 9.45 -2.18 -9.41
N ALA A 255 9.38 -3.48 -9.14
CA ALA A 255 8.81 -4.00 -7.92
C ALA A 255 9.54 -3.49 -6.67
N LEU A 256 10.88 -3.44 -6.69
CA LEU A 256 11.68 -2.89 -5.58
C LEU A 256 11.53 -1.39 -5.37
N LEU A 257 11.24 -0.62 -6.43
CA LEU A 257 10.93 0.81 -6.32
C LEU A 257 9.52 1.04 -5.76
N VAL A 258 8.54 0.26 -6.18
CA VAL A 258 7.12 0.56 -5.91
C VAL A 258 6.60 -0.15 -4.65
N ILE A 259 6.87 -1.44 -4.48
CA ILE A 259 6.23 -2.27 -3.45
C ILE A 259 6.63 -1.83 -2.04
N PRO A 260 7.92 -1.64 -1.69
CA PRO A 260 8.31 -1.19 -0.35
C PRO A 260 7.75 0.20 -0.01
N ALA A 261 7.70 1.10 -1.00
CA ALA A 261 7.13 2.44 -0.84
C ALA A 261 5.62 2.37 -0.57
N ALA A 262 4.91 1.51 -1.30
CA ALA A 262 3.48 1.31 -1.13
C ALA A 262 3.17 0.64 0.21
N ALA A 263 3.98 -0.33 0.63
CA ALA A 263 3.88 -0.99 1.92
C ALA A 263 4.06 0.01 3.08
N ALA A 264 5.08 0.88 3.00
CA ALA A 264 5.38 1.89 4.02
C ALA A 264 4.22 2.90 4.23
N ARG A 265 3.43 3.18 3.19
CA ARG A 265 2.27 4.08 3.24
C ARG A 265 1.20 3.65 4.23
N PHE A 266 1.11 2.34 4.55
CA PHE A 266 0.14 1.82 5.51
C PHE A 266 0.54 2.04 6.97
N TRP A 267 1.83 2.26 7.22
CA TRP A 267 2.39 2.39 8.58
C TRP A 267 2.44 3.83 9.09
N THR A 268 2.60 4.82 8.22
CA THR A 268 2.83 6.20 8.66
C THR A 268 2.34 7.23 7.64
N GLU A 269 1.81 8.34 8.14
CA GLU A 269 1.46 9.53 7.34
C GLU A 269 2.63 10.52 7.23
N LYS A 270 3.64 10.41 8.10
CA LYS A 270 4.83 11.29 8.08
C LYS A 270 5.82 10.80 7.02
N MET A 271 6.13 11.64 6.03
CA MET A 271 7.02 11.31 4.91
C MET A 271 8.41 10.82 5.34
N TYR A 272 9.07 11.50 6.29
CA TYR A 272 10.39 11.04 6.79
C TYR A 272 10.36 9.60 7.29
N ARG A 273 9.34 9.25 8.10
CA ARG A 273 9.17 7.89 8.58
C ARG A 273 8.80 6.93 7.46
N MET A 274 8.01 7.38 6.48
CA MET A 274 7.63 6.57 5.32
C MET A 274 8.85 6.19 4.47
N SER A 275 9.72 7.15 4.17
CA SER A 275 10.94 6.91 3.40
C SER A 275 11.89 5.97 4.13
N LEU A 276 12.04 6.11 5.46
CA LEU A 276 12.86 5.20 6.27
C LEU A 276 12.28 3.78 6.32
N VAL A 277 10.96 3.64 6.55
CA VAL A 277 10.29 2.34 6.55
C VAL A 277 10.35 1.69 5.17
N SER A 278 10.18 2.45 4.09
CA SER A 278 10.31 1.95 2.71
C SER A 278 11.71 1.42 2.42
N ALA A 279 12.74 2.20 2.78
CA ALA A 279 14.13 1.79 2.66
C ALA A 279 14.44 0.53 3.49
N ALA A 280 13.93 0.45 4.72
CA ALA A 280 14.07 -0.73 5.57
C ALA A 280 13.36 -1.96 4.97
N LEU A 281 12.11 -1.82 4.52
CA LEU A 281 11.36 -2.92 3.90
C LEU A 281 12.03 -3.42 2.63
N GLY A 282 12.55 -2.53 1.79
CA GLY A 282 13.31 -2.89 0.58
C GLY A 282 14.63 -3.57 0.90
N ALA A 283 15.36 -3.10 1.91
CA ALA A 283 16.60 -3.73 2.36
C ALA A 283 16.35 -5.15 2.91
N VAL A 284 15.34 -5.30 3.77
CA VAL A 284 14.99 -6.59 4.37
C VAL A 284 14.43 -7.55 3.31
N SER A 285 13.66 -7.08 2.34
CA SER A 285 13.17 -7.94 1.26
C SER A 285 14.30 -8.40 0.33
N GLY A 286 15.26 -7.53 0.03
CA GLY A 286 16.51 -7.88 -0.66
C GLY A 286 17.28 -8.96 0.09
N MET A 287 17.52 -8.74 1.39
CA MET A 287 18.24 -9.67 2.26
C MET A 287 17.56 -11.04 2.34
N ILE A 288 16.28 -11.09 2.71
CA ILE A 288 15.54 -12.35 2.87
C ILE A 288 15.40 -13.05 1.52
N GLY A 289 15.09 -12.32 0.45
CA GLY A 289 14.96 -12.90 -0.89
C GLY A 289 16.26 -13.53 -1.40
N ALA A 290 17.40 -12.85 -1.16
CA ALA A 290 18.72 -13.36 -1.49
C ALA A 290 19.08 -14.60 -0.67
N VAL A 291 18.84 -14.59 0.64
CA VAL A 291 19.07 -15.75 1.53
C VAL A 291 18.21 -16.94 1.10
N MET A 292 16.93 -16.72 0.81
CA MET A 292 16.02 -17.79 0.36
C MET A 292 16.47 -18.42 -0.96
N SER A 293 16.96 -17.61 -1.90
CA SER A 293 17.50 -18.11 -3.17
C SER A 293 18.82 -18.87 -2.98
N GLY A 294 19.64 -18.50 -2.00
CA GLY A 294 20.85 -19.24 -1.65
C GLY A 294 20.58 -20.59 -0.97
N VAL A 295 19.50 -20.69 -0.19
CA VAL A 295 19.09 -21.92 0.51
C VAL A 295 18.42 -22.92 -0.44
N PHE A 296 17.55 -22.46 -1.34
CA PHE A 296 16.84 -23.31 -2.29
C PHE A 296 17.53 -23.30 -3.65
N ALA A 297 18.24 -24.37 -3.97
CA ALA A 297 18.90 -24.54 -5.26
C ALA A 297 17.90 -24.36 -6.42
N LYS A 298 18.33 -23.63 -7.46
CA LYS A 298 17.57 -23.34 -8.72
C LYS A 298 16.44 -22.30 -8.61
N LEU A 299 16.25 -21.59 -7.49
CA LEU A 299 15.30 -20.48 -7.43
C LEU A 299 15.93 -19.14 -7.88
N PRO A 300 15.32 -18.39 -8.82
CA PRO A 300 15.78 -17.05 -9.18
C PRO A 300 15.67 -16.08 -8.00
N SER A 301 16.82 -15.57 -7.55
CA SER A 301 17.00 -14.54 -6.53
C SER A 301 16.06 -13.35 -6.66
N GLY A 302 15.98 -12.76 -7.85
CA GLY A 302 15.17 -11.57 -8.04
C GLY A 302 13.67 -11.83 -7.88
N ALA A 303 13.17 -12.99 -8.34
CA ALA A 303 11.79 -13.40 -8.11
C ALA A 303 11.49 -13.58 -6.61
N MET A 304 12.41 -14.19 -5.86
CA MET A 304 12.26 -14.36 -4.41
C MET A 304 12.21 -13.02 -3.66
N ILE A 305 13.04 -12.05 -4.05
CA ILE A 305 13.02 -10.70 -3.47
C ILE A 305 11.66 -10.03 -3.68
N VAL A 306 11.06 -10.18 -4.86
CA VAL A 306 9.75 -9.61 -5.17
C VAL A 306 8.63 -10.31 -4.41
N LEU A 307 8.66 -11.64 -4.30
CA LEU A 307 7.68 -12.40 -3.50
C LEU A 307 7.73 -11.99 -2.02
N VAL A 308 8.93 -11.81 -1.45
CA VAL A 308 9.08 -11.32 -0.07
C VAL A 308 8.56 -9.88 0.05
N SER A 309 8.88 -9.00 -0.90
CA SER A 309 8.36 -7.63 -0.92
C SER A 309 6.83 -7.60 -0.99
N ALA A 310 6.24 -8.45 -1.83
CA ALA A 310 4.79 -8.59 -1.96
C ALA A 310 4.14 -9.11 -0.67
N LEU A 311 4.78 -10.07 0.01
CA LEU A 311 4.33 -10.52 1.32
C LEU A 311 4.33 -9.38 2.34
N PHE A 312 5.41 -8.59 2.40
CA PHE A 312 5.47 -7.40 3.27
C PHE A 312 4.40 -6.37 2.92
N PHE A 313 4.10 -6.18 1.64
CA PHE A 313 3.00 -5.33 1.21
C PHE A 313 1.64 -5.85 1.71
N LEU A 314 1.34 -7.14 1.53
CA LEU A 314 0.09 -7.75 1.99
C LEU A 314 -0.08 -7.62 3.51
N VAL A 315 0.98 -7.92 4.27
CA VAL A 315 0.99 -7.75 5.73
C VAL A 315 0.75 -6.29 6.11
N SER A 316 1.43 -5.36 5.44
CA SER A 316 1.28 -3.92 5.67
C SER A 316 -0.13 -3.43 5.33
N MET A 317 -0.72 -3.91 4.24
CA MET A 317 -2.08 -3.56 3.80
C MET A 317 -3.13 -4.00 4.84
N ILE A 318 -2.96 -5.20 5.42
CA ILE A 318 -3.90 -5.74 6.39
C ILE A 318 -3.72 -5.08 7.76
N LEU A 319 -2.48 -5.04 8.26
CA LEU A 319 -2.17 -4.68 9.66
C LEU A 319 -1.77 -3.20 9.86
N GLY A 320 -1.56 -2.43 8.80
CA GLY A 320 -0.95 -1.11 8.91
C GLY A 320 -1.74 -0.12 9.78
N PRO A 321 -1.13 0.50 10.82
CA PRO A 321 -1.80 1.35 11.81
C PRO A 321 -2.54 2.57 11.25
N ALA A 322 -2.00 3.18 10.18
CA ALA A 322 -2.52 4.42 9.62
C ALA A 322 -3.64 4.17 8.60
N ARG A 323 -3.39 3.28 7.63
CA ARG A 323 -4.28 3.07 6.47
C ARG A 323 -4.71 1.62 6.26
N GLY A 324 -4.39 0.72 7.18
CA GLY A 324 -4.66 -0.72 7.04
C GLY A 324 -6.15 -1.03 6.96
N VAL A 325 -6.49 -2.05 6.17
CA VAL A 325 -7.86 -2.48 5.90
C VAL A 325 -8.54 -2.94 7.20
N LEU A 326 -7.84 -3.72 8.03
CA LEU A 326 -8.39 -4.21 9.29
C LEU A 326 -8.72 -3.07 10.26
N ILE A 327 -7.84 -2.07 10.35
CA ILE A 327 -8.02 -0.95 11.27
C ILE A 327 -9.14 -0.03 10.80
N ARG A 328 -9.24 0.23 9.48
CA ARG A 328 -10.38 0.95 8.91
C ARG A 328 -11.69 0.22 9.18
N TRP A 329 -11.71 -1.09 8.99
CA TRP A 329 -12.87 -1.92 9.28
C TRP A 329 -13.24 -1.89 10.77
N LEU A 330 -12.27 -2.04 11.68
CA LEU A 330 -12.48 -1.95 13.13
C LEU A 330 -12.98 -0.57 13.56
N ARG A 331 -12.40 0.51 13.03
CA ARG A 331 -12.85 1.89 13.31
C ARG A 331 -14.28 2.09 12.82
N ARG A 332 -14.61 1.65 11.61
CA ARG A 332 -15.97 1.72 11.06
C ARG A 332 -16.96 0.88 11.85
N TYR A 333 -16.56 -0.31 12.29
CA TYR A 333 -17.39 -1.17 13.15
C TYR A 333 -17.68 -0.51 14.50
N ARG A 334 -16.66 0.05 15.16
CA ARG A 334 -16.82 0.76 16.43
C ARG A 334 -17.65 2.03 16.26
N LEU A 335 -17.48 2.77 15.17
CA LEU A 335 -18.28 3.94 14.85
C LEU A 335 -19.75 3.55 14.65
N ASN A 336 -20.04 2.60 13.75
CA ASN A 336 -21.41 2.13 13.52
C ASN A 336 -22.06 1.62 14.80
N ARG A 337 -21.32 0.95 15.68
CA ARG A 337 -21.84 0.51 16.98
C ARG A 337 -22.19 1.69 17.90
N ARG A 338 -21.38 2.75 17.92
CA ARG A 338 -21.68 3.95 18.72
C ARG A 338 -22.93 4.67 18.19
N ILE A 339 -23.00 4.85 16.87
CA ILE A 339 -24.15 5.46 16.18
C ILE A 339 -25.42 4.66 16.47
N ASP A 340 -25.38 3.33 16.29
CA ASP A 340 -26.53 2.46 16.52
C ASP A 340 -27.04 2.54 17.98
N ARG A 341 -26.12 2.61 18.95
CA ARG A 341 -26.48 2.80 20.37
C ARG A 341 -27.12 4.16 20.61
N GLN A 342 -26.53 5.23 20.06
CA GLN A 342 -27.04 6.60 20.23
C GLN A 342 -28.43 6.74 19.61
N HIS A 343 -28.61 6.23 18.39
CA HIS A 343 -29.91 6.23 17.71
C HIS A 343 -30.97 5.45 18.49
N LEU A 344 -30.61 4.29 19.08
CA LEU A 344 -31.53 3.50 19.90
C LEU A 344 -32.03 4.30 21.10
N LEU A 345 -31.10 4.90 21.86
CA LEU A 345 -31.43 5.68 23.04
C LEU A 345 -32.27 6.91 22.68
N ARG A 346 -31.85 7.67 21.66
CA ARG A 346 -32.56 8.85 21.17
C ARG A 346 -33.97 8.52 20.68
N GLY A 347 -34.12 7.47 19.86
CA GLY A 347 -35.43 7.07 19.34
C GLY A 347 -36.40 6.63 20.44
N VAL A 348 -35.92 5.92 21.46
CA VAL A 348 -36.75 5.57 22.63
C VAL A 348 -37.15 6.82 23.42
N TYR A 349 -36.22 7.76 23.61
CA TYR A 349 -36.50 9.00 24.33
C TYR A 349 -37.46 9.93 23.57
N GLU A 350 -37.28 10.11 22.26
CA GLU A 350 -38.17 10.91 21.39
C GLU A 350 -39.60 10.36 21.43
N HIS A 351 -39.76 9.03 21.38
CA HIS A 351 -41.07 8.40 21.52
C HIS A 351 -41.69 8.67 22.89
N LEU A 352 -40.91 8.56 23.97
CA LEU A 352 -41.38 8.86 25.34
C LEU A 352 -41.78 10.34 25.48
N GLU A 353 -40.99 11.25 24.92
CA GLU A 353 -41.26 12.68 24.95
C GLU A 353 -42.53 13.04 24.18
N ALA A 354 -42.75 12.45 23.01
CA ALA A 354 -43.98 12.63 22.24
C ALA A 354 -45.24 12.19 23.01
N ARG A 355 -45.11 11.24 23.94
CA ARG A 355 -46.17 10.81 24.86
C ARG A 355 -46.19 11.57 26.20
N GLY A 356 -45.37 12.62 26.34
CA GLY A 356 -45.34 13.50 27.51
C GLY A 356 -44.38 13.09 28.64
N PHE A 357 -43.61 12.02 28.48
CA PHE A 357 -42.73 11.46 29.52
C PHE A 357 -41.29 12.03 29.52
N GLY A 358 -40.96 12.93 28.60
CA GLY A 358 -39.58 13.42 28.40
C GLY A 358 -39.10 14.52 29.37
N ARG A 359 -39.97 15.06 30.24
CA ARG A 359 -39.62 16.20 31.12
C ARG A 359 -39.73 15.91 32.63
N ALA A 360 -40.03 14.66 32.98
CA ALA A 360 -40.10 14.23 34.37
C ALA A 360 -38.71 13.92 34.94
N GLU A 361 -38.59 13.84 36.28
CA GLU A 361 -37.42 13.25 36.91
C GLU A 361 -37.12 11.87 36.32
N PRO A 362 -35.83 11.51 36.11
CA PRO A 362 -35.46 10.28 35.43
C PRO A 362 -36.07 9.07 36.15
N PRO A 363 -37.00 8.34 35.52
CA PRO A 363 -37.70 7.25 36.20
C PRO A 363 -36.74 6.10 36.51
N GLN A 364 -37.11 5.25 37.47
CA GLN A 364 -36.37 3.99 37.70
C GLN A 364 -36.36 3.12 36.44
N ILE A 365 -37.51 3.00 35.79
CA ILE A 365 -37.71 2.31 34.51
C ILE A 365 -38.74 3.13 33.71
N SER A 366 -38.48 3.39 32.44
CA SER A 366 -39.44 4.10 31.57
C SER A 366 -40.64 3.21 31.21
N PRO A 367 -41.77 3.81 30.79
CA PRO A 367 -42.84 3.08 30.12
C PRO A 367 -42.31 2.23 28.94
N PRO A 368 -42.95 1.08 28.64
CA PRO A 368 -42.54 0.20 27.55
C PRO A 368 -42.82 0.85 26.19
N VAL A 369 -41.80 0.90 25.33
CA VAL A 369 -41.87 1.40 23.96
C VAL A 369 -41.93 0.23 22.98
N PRO A 370 -42.93 0.17 22.08
CA PRO A 370 -43.06 -0.92 21.11
C PRO A 370 -41.96 -0.86 20.03
N LEU A 371 -41.34 -2.00 19.74
CA LEU A 371 -40.28 -2.11 18.72
C LEU A 371 -40.77 -1.73 17.32
N GLY A 372 -42.05 -1.95 17.01
CA GLY A 372 -42.65 -1.61 15.72
C GLY A 372 -42.60 -0.11 15.42
N GLU A 373 -42.83 0.73 16.43
CA GLU A 373 -42.75 2.19 16.26
C GLU A 373 -41.31 2.67 16.10
N LEU A 374 -40.36 2.06 16.84
CA LEU A 374 -38.94 2.36 16.70
C LEU A 374 -38.39 2.02 15.30
N LEU A 375 -38.92 0.98 14.64
CA LEU A 375 -38.54 0.60 13.28
C LEU A 375 -39.01 1.61 12.23
N VAL A 376 -40.06 2.39 12.52
CA VAL A 376 -40.60 3.40 11.61
C VAL A 376 -39.86 4.74 11.78
N MET A 377 -39.41 5.05 12.99
CA MET A 377 -38.72 6.31 13.29
C MET A 377 -37.33 6.43 12.63
N ARG A 378 -36.65 5.31 12.36
CA ARG A 378 -35.28 5.29 11.79
C ARG A 378 -35.09 4.13 10.82
N SER A 379 -34.10 4.22 9.95
CA SER A 379 -33.77 3.23 8.89
C SER A 379 -33.12 1.93 9.41
N TRP A 380 -33.65 1.35 10.49
CA TRP A 380 -33.18 0.08 11.03
C TRP A 380 -33.82 -1.12 10.35
N SER A 381 -33.04 -2.20 10.20
CA SER A 381 -33.60 -3.53 9.98
C SER A 381 -33.94 -4.19 11.32
N ALA A 382 -35.04 -4.96 11.36
CA ALA A 382 -35.46 -5.72 12.55
C ALA A 382 -34.33 -6.54 13.22
N PRO A 383 -33.46 -7.28 12.50
CA PRO A 383 -32.36 -8.02 13.14
C PRO A 383 -31.28 -7.11 13.72
N ARG A 384 -31.04 -5.93 13.12
CA ARG A 384 -30.07 -4.94 13.63
C ARG A 384 -30.58 -4.32 14.92
N LEU A 385 -31.82 -3.86 14.97
CA LEU A 385 -32.45 -3.30 16.17
C LEU A 385 -32.44 -4.30 17.35
N ARG A 386 -32.85 -5.55 17.11
CA ARG A 386 -32.82 -6.61 18.14
C ARG A 386 -31.42 -6.94 18.64
N ARG A 387 -30.39 -6.79 17.80
CA ARG A 387 -29.00 -6.99 18.21
C ARG A 387 -28.54 -5.86 19.13
N GLU A 388 -28.94 -4.63 18.83
CA GLU A 388 -28.57 -3.46 19.62
C GLU A 388 -29.32 -3.39 20.95
N ILE A 389 -30.61 -3.75 21.00
CA ILE A 389 -31.35 -3.87 22.27
C ILE A 389 -30.67 -4.89 23.20
N ARG A 390 -30.27 -6.06 22.68
CA ARG A 390 -29.54 -7.07 23.47
C ARG A 390 -28.21 -6.55 24.00
N ARG A 391 -27.52 -5.68 23.25
CA ARG A 391 -26.26 -5.05 23.69
C ARG A 391 -26.50 -3.98 24.74
N ALA A 392 -27.44 -3.07 24.51
CA ALA A 392 -27.83 -2.04 25.46
C ALA A 392 -28.36 -2.61 26.79
N THR A 393 -28.99 -3.80 26.73
CA THR A 393 -29.40 -4.55 27.93
C THR A 393 -28.20 -5.05 28.73
N ARG A 394 -27.14 -5.53 28.07
CA ARG A 394 -25.88 -5.90 28.74
C ARG A 394 -25.13 -4.70 29.33
N GLU A 395 -25.29 -3.52 28.73
CA GLU A 395 -24.74 -2.25 29.21
C GLU A 395 -25.62 -1.61 30.30
N SER A 396 -26.71 -2.26 30.74
CA SER A 396 -27.66 -1.77 31.75
C SER A 396 -28.31 -0.42 31.43
N LEU A 397 -28.32 -0.03 30.15
CA LEU A 397 -28.97 1.19 29.65
C LEU A 397 -30.45 0.94 29.34
N VAL A 398 -30.79 -0.29 28.96
CA VAL A 398 -32.10 -0.68 28.49
C VAL A 398 -32.55 -1.95 29.21
N ARG A 399 -33.85 -2.09 29.46
CA ARG A 399 -34.47 -3.32 29.94
C ARG A 399 -35.53 -3.75 28.93
N GLN A 400 -35.55 -5.04 28.61
CA GLN A 400 -36.55 -5.62 27.72
C GLN A 400 -37.56 -6.41 28.56
N PRO A 401 -38.79 -5.88 28.79
CA PRO A 401 -39.82 -6.60 29.53
C PRO A 401 -40.46 -7.73 28.71
N ASP A 402 -40.57 -7.56 27.39
CA ASP A 402 -41.13 -8.55 26.45
C ASP A 402 -40.44 -8.45 25.07
N VAL A 403 -40.64 -9.44 24.20
CA VAL A 403 -40.01 -9.54 22.87
C VAL A 403 -40.27 -8.31 22.00
N ASN A 404 -41.42 -7.66 22.18
CA ASN A 404 -41.87 -6.52 21.37
C ASN A 404 -41.74 -5.15 22.06
N HIS A 405 -41.24 -5.07 23.29
CA HIS A 405 -41.17 -3.82 24.05
C HIS A 405 -39.79 -3.54 24.61
N VAL A 406 -39.44 -2.26 24.77
CA VAL A 406 -38.16 -1.82 25.31
C VAL A 406 -38.34 -0.64 26.29
N CYS A 407 -37.63 -0.66 27.41
CA CYS A 407 -37.67 0.37 28.44
C CYS A 407 -36.25 0.93 28.69
N LEU A 408 -36.12 2.22 28.98
CA LEU A 408 -34.88 2.81 29.48
C LEU A 408 -34.76 2.56 30.98
N THR A 409 -33.55 2.24 31.45
CA THR A 409 -33.22 2.31 32.88
C THR A 409 -32.96 3.76 33.28
N THR A 410 -32.85 4.09 34.57
CA THR A 410 -32.46 5.45 35.00
C THR A 410 -31.16 5.93 34.34
N ALA A 411 -30.17 5.05 34.22
CA ALA A 411 -28.91 5.36 33.54
C ALA A 411 -29.11 5.58 32.04
N GLY A 412 -29.90 4.73 31.38
CA GLY A 412 -30.23 4.89 29.96
C GLY A 412 -31.08 6.13 29.67
N PHE A 413 -31.99 6.51 30.56
CA PHE A 413 -32.81 7.70 30.42
C PHE A 413 -31.97 8.97 30.51
N LYS A 414 -31.06 9.07 31.48
CA LYS A 414 -30.11 10.19 31.58
C LYS A 414 -29.22 10.30 30.34
N GLU A 415 -28.68 9.19 29.87
CA GLU A 415 -27.84 9.17 28.67
C GLU A 415 -28.64 9.51 27.41
N ALA A 416 -29.84 8.98 27.25
CA ALA A 416 -30.72 9.28 26.13
C ALA A 416 -31.13 10.75 26.10
N ALA A 417 -31.53 11.30 27.25
CA ALA A 417 -31.85 12.72 27.40
C ALA A 417 -30.66 13.62 27.02
N ARG A 418 -29.46 13.25 27.46
CA ARG A 418 -28.22 13.97 27.13
C ARG A 418 -27.93 13.93 25.62
N LEU A 419 -28.06 12.76 24.99
CA LEU A 419 -27.83 12.61 23.55
C LEU A 419 -28.85 13.40 22.73
N THR A 420 -30.14 13.33 23.08
CA THR A 420 -31.20 14.10 22.43
C THR A 420 -31.00 15.61 22.63
N PHE A 421 -30.55 16.04 23.82
CA PHE A 421 -30.17 17.43 24.08
C PHE A 421 -29.06 17.89 23.13
N GLN A 422 -27.96 17.14 23.06
CA GLN A 422 -26.82 17.47 22.21
C GLN A 422 -27.21 17.56 20.73
N HIS A 423 -28.03 16.61 20.26
CA HIS A 423 -28.55 16.61 18.88
C HIS A 423 -29.34 17.88 18.56
N ARG A 424 -30.31 18.24 19.41
CA ARG A 424 -31.17 19.42 19.18
C ARG A 424 -30.41 20.73 19.29
N LEU A 425 -29.39 20.80 20.14
CA LEU A 425 -28.48 21.95 20.22
C LEU A 425 -27.84 22.23 18.85
N TRP A 426 -27.46 21.17 18.14
CA TRP A 426 -26.89 21.26 16.80
C TRP A 426 -27.89 21.61 15.73
N GLU A 427 -29.09 21.01 15.75
CA GLU A 427 -30.15 21.40 14.82
C GLU A 427 -30.46 22.89 14.95
N LEU A 428 -30.61 23.38 16.18
CA LEU A 428 -30.83 24.81 16.44
C LEU A 428 -29.65 25.65 15.96
N TYR A 429 -28.40 25.23 16.19
CA TYR A 429 -27.23 25.94 15.70
C TYR A 429 -27.19 26.02 14.16
N LEU A 430 -27.39 24.90 13.46
CA LEU A 430 -27.34 24.84 12.00
C LEU A 430 -28.46 25.67 11.36
N ILE A 431 -29.67 25.65 11.94
CA ILE A 431 -30.79 26.49 11.51
C ILE A 431 -30.48 27.97 11.75
N THR A 432 -29.91 28.31 12.90
CA THR A 432 -29.75 29.72 13.31
C THR A 432 -28.49 30.41 12.82
N HIS A 433 -27.40 29.67 12.56
CA HIS A 433 -26.09 30.23 12.23
C HIS A 433 -25.54 29.77 10.87
N ALA A 434 -25.95 28.58 10.38
CA ALA A 434 -25.49 28.06 9.09
C ALA A 434 -26.52 28.23 7.96
N ASP A 435 -27.68 28.85 8.24
CA ASP A 435 -28.78 29.14 7.31
C ASP A 435 -29.25 27.91 6.51
N ILE A 436 -29.17 26.74 7.13
CA ILE A 436 -29.62 25.47 6.54
C ILE A 436 -31.12 25.34 6.79
N ALA A 437 -31.88 25.10 5.71
CA ALA A 437 -33.33 24.93 5.79
C ALA A 437 -33.71 23.78 6.75
N PRO A 438 -34.69 23.98 7.66
CA PRO A 438 -35.05 22.99 8.69
C PRO A 438 -35.32 21.57 8.17
N SER A 439 -35.84 21.43 6.95
CA SER A 439 -36.12 20.13 6.32
C SER A 439 -34.89 19.34 5.87
N VAL A 440 -33.70 19.96 5.82
CA VAL A 440 -32.43 19.34 5.37
C VAL A 440 -31.48 19.05 6.55
N VAL A 441 -31.70 19.72 7.68
CA VAL A 441 -30.80 19.73 8.85
C VAL A 441 -30.62 18.35 9.48
N ASP A 442 -31.65 17.50 9.53
CA ASP A 442 -31.59 16.18 10.18
C ASP A 442 -30.46 15.28 9.63
N ARG A 443 -30.24 15.30 8.31
CA ARG A 443 -29.21 14.47 7.66
C ARG A 443 -27.80 15.01 7.90
N ASP A 444 -27.65 16.32 7.90
CA ASP A 444 -26.35 16.98 8.07
C ASP A 444 -25.93 17.01 9.54
N ALA A 445 -26.89 17.12 10.48
CA ALA A 445 -26.66 17.03 11.91
C ALA A 445 -26.21 15.61 12.34
N ASP A 446 -26.89 14.55 11.87
CA ASP A 446 -26.51 13.15 12.15
C ASP A 446 -25.08 12.83 11.65
N ALA A 447 -24.63 13.47 10.57
CA ALA A 447 -23.29 13.24 10.02
C ALA A 447 -22.18 13.91 10.84
N ILE A 448 -22.48 15.03 11.51
CA ILE A 448 -21.49 15.92 12.15
C ILE A 448 -21.48 15.73 13.67
N GLU A 449 -22.62 15.42 14.31
CA GLU A 449 -22.77 15.33 15.78
C GLU A 449 -21.78 14.35 16.45
N HIS A 450 -21.32 13.33 15.73
CA HIS A 450 -20.44 12.28 16.24
C HIS A 450 -18.94 12.65 16.23
N VAL A 451 -18.58 13.82 15.73
CA VAL A 451 -17.17 14.25 15.53
C VAL A 451 -16.72 15.31 16.55
N LEU A 452 -17.63 15.83 17.36
CA LEU A 452 -17.42 17.08 18.09
C LEU A 452 -16.88 16.88 19.52
N GLU A 453 -15.99 17.78 19.92
CA GLU A 453 -15.33 17.78 21.22
C GLU A 453 -16.19 18.45 22.31
N PRO A 454 -16.04 18.05 23.60
CA PRO A 454 -16.85 18.58 24.71
C PRO A 454 -16.81 20.11 24.86
N GLU A 455 -15.71 20.74 24.47
CA GLU A 455 -15.51 22.19 24.54
C GLU A 455 -16.46 22.94 23.59
N MET A 456 -16.62 22.43 22.36
CA MET A 456 -17.54 23.00 21.36
C MET A 456 -18.99 22.92 21.83
N ILE A 457 -19.37 21.82 22.50
CA ILE A 457 -20.71 21.66 23.08
C ILE A 457 -20.95 22.70 24.18
N SER A 458 -19.98 22.93 25.06
CA SER A 458 -20.07 23.96 26.10
C SER A 458 -20.18 25.36 25.53
N GLU A 459 -19.48 25.66 24.44
CA GLU A 459 -19.57 26.94 23.75
C GLU A 459 -20.98 27.16 23.18
N LEU A 460 -21.52 26.16 22.48
CA LEU A 460 -22.87 26.19 21.92
C LEU A 460 -23.95 26.32 22.99
N GLU A 461 -23.81 25.61 24.11
CA GLU A 461 -24.69 25.74 25.27
C GLU A 461 -24.71 27.18 25.79
N SER A 462 -23.53 27.82 25.88
CA SER A 462 -23.39 29.20 26.35
C SER A 462 -23.99 30.23 25.38
N LEU A 463 -23.90 29.97 24.07
CA LEU A 463 -24.47 30.82 23.03
C LEU A 463 -25.99 30.73 23.02
N LEU A 464 -26.55 29.53 23.23
CA LEU A 464 -27.99 29.32 23.26
C LEU A 464 -28.62 29.80 24.58
N HIS A 465 -27.98 29.58 25.75
CA HIS A 465 -28.47 30.10 27.03
C HIS A 465 -28.51 31.64 27.08
N ARG A 466 -27.58 32.32 26.40
CA ARG A 466 -27.61 33.79 26.29
C ARG A 466 -28.78 34.32 25.49
N ARG A 467 -29.36 33.52 24.59
CA ARG A 467 -30.37 33.95 23.62
C ARG A 467 -31.78 33.44 23.95
N GLN A 468 -31.87 32.27 24.55
CA GLN A 468 -33.11 31.62 25.00
C GLN A 468 -32.84 31.03 26.39
N SER A 469 -33.67 31.35 27.39
CA SER A 469 -33.55 30.80 28.75
C SER A 469 -33.95 29.32 28.80
N ILE A 470 -33.21 28.44 28.13
CA ILE A 470 -33.53 27.02 28.00
C ILE A 470 -33.16 26.31 29.31
N GLN A 471 -34.16 25.78 30.02
CA GLN A 471 -33.97 24.81 31.11
C GLN A 471 -34.35 23.41 30.61
N GLY A 472 -33.41 22.47 30.59
CA GLY A 472 -33.64 21.08 30.19
C GLY A 472 -33.53 20.82 28.67
N VAL A 473 -34.09 19.70 28.20
CA VAL A 473 -34.04 19.30 26.78
C VAL A 473 -34.89 20.25 25.92
N PRO A 474 -34.29 20.98 24.94
CA PRO A 474 -35.04 21.87 24.06
C PRO A 474 -36.05 21.08 23.24
N ARG A 475 -37.16 21.69 22.80
CA ARG A 475 -38.15 20.99 21.96
C ARG A 475 -37.55 20.64 20.60
N SER A 476 -37.98 19.52 20.04
CA SER A 476 -37.72 19.19 18.64
C SER A 476 -38.20 20.33 17.73
N PRO A 477 -37.37 20.84 16.81
CA PRO A 477 -37.81 21.81 15.81
C PRO A 477 -38.80 21.21 14.79
N HIS A 478 -38.89 19.88 14.71
CA HIS A 478 -39.82 19.13 13.85
C HIS A 478 -40.92 18.44 14.66
N GLU A 479 -42.07 18.22 14.04
CA GLU A 479 -43.14 17.39 14.60
C GLU A 479 -42.70 15.92 14.69
N ILE A 480 -42.70 15.37 15.90
CA ILE A 480 -42.38 13.96 16.15
C ILE A 480 -43.59 13.13 15.72
N GLN A 481 -43.54 12.55 14.51
CA GLN A 481 -44.57 11.63 14.02
C GLN A 481 -44.48 10.30 14.77
N VAL A 482 -45.30 10.14 15.80
CA VAL A 482 -45.58 8.84 16.43
C VAL A 482 -46.81 8.26 15.75
N ALA A 483 -46.71 7.06 15.18
CA ALA A 483 -47.85 6.38 14.59
C ALA A 483 -48.93 6.22 15.68
N ALA A 484 -50.02 6.98 15.56
CA ALA A 484 -51.17 6.83 16.43
C ALA A 484 -51.65 5.38 16.33
N ALA A 485 -51.86 4.73 17.48
CA ALA A 485 -52.41 3.39 17.52
C ALA A 485 -53.74 3.35 16.74
N GLY A 486 -53.75 2.73 15.56
CA GLY A 486 -54.97 2.33 14.86
C GLY A 486 -55.42 3.12 13.63
N VAL A 487 -54.55 3.74 12.83
CA VAL A 487 -54.94 4.24 11.49
C VAL A 487 -53.99 3.72 10.42
N PRO A 488 -54.47 2.97 9.40
CA PRO A 488 -53.61 2.54 8.30
C PRO A 488 -53.17 3.75 7.48
N SER A 489 -51.87 3.82 7.17
CA SER A 489 -51.29 4.83 6.27
C SER A 489 -52.02 4.83 4.92
N PRO A 490 -52.41 5.98 4.36
CA PRO A 490 -52.74 6.02 2.94
C PRO A 490 -51.47 5.64 2.17
N ALA A 491 -51.62 4.78 1.18
CA ALA A 491 -50.56 4.41 0.26
C ALA A 491 -49.98 5.69 -0.35
N ARG A 492 -48.66 5.87 -0.26
CA ARG A 492 -47.95 6.74 -1.20
C ARG A 492 -47.90 5.96 -2.51
N GLU A 493 -48.74 6.36 -3.45
CA GLU A 493 -48.57 6.03 -4.86
C GLU A 493 -47.26 6.66 -5.33
N ASP A 494 -46.38 5.82 -5.88
CA ASP A 494 -45.19 6.19 -6.64
C ASP A 494 -45.57 6.73 -8.03
#